data_AF-A0A1J3ERV7-F1
#
_entry.id   AF-A0A1J3ERV7-F1
#
_cell.length_a   1.000
_cell.length_b   1.000
_cell.length_c   1.000
_cell.angle_alpha   90.00
_cell.angle_beta   90.00
_cell.angle_gamma   90.00
#
_symmetry.space_group_name_H-M   'P 1'
#
loop_
_entity.id
_entity.type
_entity.pdbx_description
1 polymer ?
#
loop_
_entity_poly.entity_id
_entity_poly.type
_entity_poly.pdbx_seq_one_letter_code
_entity_poly.pdbx_strand_id
1 'polypeptide(L)' 'KVDDDVHVNIATLGETLVKHRKKPRVYIGCMKSGPVLSQKGVRYHEPEYWKFGENGNKYFRHATGQLYAISRDLAS' A
#
# COMPACT_ATOMS: atom_id res chain seq x y z
N LYS A 1 -5.40 3.93 -8.09
CA LYS A 1 -6.36 4.45 -7.09
C LYS A 1 -5.72 5.66 -6.43
N VAL A 2 -6.45 6.76 -6.27
CA VAL A 2 -6.02 7.96 -5.56
C VAL A 2 -7.19 8.51 -4.73
N ASP A 3 -6.94 9.09 -3.56
CA ASP A 3 -7.96 9.84 -2.79
C ASP A 3 -8.08 11.28 -3.30
N ASP A 4 -9.12 11.99 -2.88
CA ASP A 4 -9.53 13.31 -3.40
C ASP A 4 -8.77 14.51 -2.81
N ASP A 5 -7.98 14.29 -1.76
CA ASP A 5 -7.18 15.28 -1.04
C ASP A 5 -5.67 15.22 -1.38
N VAL A 6 -5.32 14.57 -2.50
CA VAL A 6 -3.94 14.40 -2.96
C VAL A 6 -3.63 15.26 -4.18
N HIS A 7 -2.55 16.05 -4.10
CA HIS A 7 -1.96 16.65 -5.30
C HIS A 7 -1.02 15.67 -6.01
N VAL A 8 -1.22 15.45 -7.31
CA VAL A 8 -0.42 14.54 -8.12
C VAL A 8 0.32 15.29 -9.21
N ASN A 9 1.65 15.17 -9.24
CA ASN A 9 2.45 15.59 -10.38
C ASN A 9 2.31 14.57 -11.52
N ILE A 10 1.49 14.90 -12.52
CA ILE A 10 1.15 14.00 -13.64
C ILE A 10 2.36 13.70 -14.52
N ALA A 11 3.28 14.65 -14.72
CA ALA A 11 4.48 14.44 -15.55
C ALA A 11 5.39 13.37 -14.91
N THR A 12 5.71 13.54 -13.63
CA THR A 12 6.54 12.56 -12.88
C THR A 12 5.84 11.20 -12.76
N LEU A 13 4.52 11.20 -12.57
CA LEU A 13 3.74 9.95 -12.55
C LEU A 13 3.83 9.23 -13.90
N GLY A 14 3.66 9.95 -15.01
CA GLY A 14 3.78 9.41 -16.36
C GLY A 14 5.13 8.74 -16.61
N GLU A 15 6.23 9.42 -16.30
CA GLU A 15 7.59 8.86 -16.40
C GLU A 15 7.76 7.60 -15.53
N THR A 16 7.24 7.62 -14.31
CA THR A 16 7.31 6.48 -13.39
C THR A 16 6.55 5.27 -13.93
N LEU A 17 5.37 5.48 -14.50
CA LEU A 17 4.56 4.43 -15.11
C LEU A 17 5.23 3.86 -16.37
N VAL A 18 5.80 4.71 -17.23
CA VAL A 18 6.55 4.27 -18.42
C VAL A 18 7.72 3.36 -18.02
N LYS A 19 8.47 3.70 -16.97
CA LYS A 19 9.57 2.87 -16.43
C LYS A 19 9.11 1.48 -15.96
N HIS A 20 7.85 1.33 -15.55
CA HIS A 20 7.28 0.07 -15.07
C HIS A 20 6.42 -0.67 -16.09
N ARG A 21 6.16 -0.07 -17.26
CA ARG A 21 5.21 -0.57 -18.27
C ARG A 21 5.45 -2.02 -18.73
N LYS A 22 6.71 -2.45 -18.82
CA LYS A 22 7.10 -3.79 -19.28
C LYS A 22 7.30 -4.79 -18.13
N LYS A 23 7.21 -4.36 -16.87
CA LYS A 23 7.37 -5.25 -15.73
C LYS A 23 6.05 -5.96 -15.48
N PRO A 24 6.03 -7.30 -15.38
CA PRO A 24 4.83 -8.02 -14.99
C PRO A 24 4.54 -7.82 -13.49
N ARG A 25 3.27 -7.93 -13.11
CA ARG A 25 2.77 -8.01 -11.74
C ARG A 25 3.27 -6.88 -10.82
N VAL A 26 3.13 -5.64 -11.29
CA VAL A 26 3.63 -4.46 -10.59
C VAL A 26 2.62 -4.00 -9.55
N TYR A 27 3.11 -3.74 -8.34
CA TYR A 27 2.40 -3.01 -7.30
C TYR A 27 3.30 -1.89 -6.81
N ILE A 28 2.86 -0.63 -6.94
CA ILE A 28 3.64 0.56 -6.59
C ILE A 28 2.84 1.53 -5.73
N GLY A 29 3.57 2.21 -4.86
CA GLY A 29 3.09 3.22 -3.93
C GLY A 29 4.14 3.47 -2.86
N CYS A 30 3.80 4.22 -1.81
CA CYS A 30 4.65 4.33 -0.64
C CYS A 30 4.59 3.01 0.16
N MET A 31 5.46 2.06 -0.17
CA MET A 31 5.40 0.73 0.46
C MET A 31 5.85 0.78 1.92
N LYS A 32 5.01 0.33 2.84
CA LYS A 32 5.32 0.19 4.27
C LYS A 32 5.03 -1.22 4.77
N SER A 33 5.70 -1.56 5.86
CA SER A 33 5.41 -2.67 6.74
C SER A 33 5.78 -2.22 8.15
N GLY A 34 5.01 -2.64 9.14
CA GLY A 34 5.15 -2.20 10.53
C GLY A 34 4.37 -3.12 11.45
N PRO A 35 4.56 -2.99 12.78
CA PRO A 35 3.87 -3.83 13.75
C PRO A 35 2.35 -3.72 13.59
N VAL A 36 1.65 -4.83 13.78
CA VAL A 36 0.19 -4.86 13.83
C VAL A 36 -0.27 -4.19 15.11
N LEU A 37 -1.23 -3.26 14.99
CA LEU A 37 -1.70 -2.45 16.10
C LEU A 37 -2.75 -3.21 16.92
N SER A 38 -2.31 -4.09 17.82
CA SER A 38 -3.19 -4.93 18.66
C SER A 38 -3.69 -4.24 19.95
N GLN A 39 -3.15 -3.07 20.30
CA GLN A 39 -3.54 -2.34 21.51
C GLN A 39 -4.84 -1.56 21.31
N LYS A 40 -5.86 -1.84 22.14
CA LYS A 40 -7.11 -1.08 22.13
C LYS A 40 -6.86 0.40 22.48
N GLY A 41 -7.55 1.30 21.78
CA GLY A 41 -7.49 2.75 22.02
C GLY A 41 -6.47 3.52 21.18
N VAL A 42 -5.61 2.82 20.42
CA VAL A 42 -4.77 3.49 19.40
C VAL A 42 -5.56 3.66 18.10
N ARG A 43 -5.23 4.72 17.35
CA ARG A 43 -5.80 4.93 16.01
C ARG A 43 -5.42 3.74 15.12
N TYR A 44 -6.39 3.21 14.38
CA TYR A 44 -6.24 2.02 13.53
C TYR A 44 -5.93 0.72 14.29
N HIS A 45 -6.38 0.60 15.55
CA HIS A 45 -6.41 -0.68 16.25
C HIS A 45 -7.07 -1.76 15.39
N GLU A 46 -6.39 -2.89 15.23
CA GLU A 46 -6.83 -4.03 14.43
C GLU A 46 -7.54 -5.05 15.33
N PRO A 47 -8.88 -5.13 15.31
CA PRO A 47 -9.62 -6.04 16.18
C PRO A 47 -9.30 -7.51 15.92
N GLU A 48 -8.92 -7.84 14.68
CA GLU A 48 -8.59 -9.19 14.26
C GLU A 48 -7.07 -9.41 14.14
N TYR A 49 -6.29 -8.75 14.99
CA TYR A 49 -4.82 -8.78 14.93
C TYR A 49 -4.24 -10.20 15.00
N TRP A 50 -4.96 -11.13 15.66
CA TRP A 50 -4.61 -12.54 15.76
C TRP A 50 -4.50 -13.24 14.40
N LYS A 51 -5.17 -12.74 13.35
CA LYS A 51 -5.06 -13.25 11.97
C LYS A 51 -3.68 -13.00 11.37
N PHE A 52 -2.96 -12.03 11.91
CA PHE A 52 -1.60 -11.71 11.51
C PHE A 52 -0.57 -12.52 12.32
N GLY A 53 -1.02 -13.45 13.17
CA GLY A 53 -0.22 -14.35 14.00
C GLY A 53 -0.05 -13.84 15.43
N GLU A 54 1.16 -13.97 15.98
CA GLU A 54 1.47 -13.62 17.37
C GLU A 54 1.71 -12.11 17.56
N ASN A 55 1.64 -11.67 18.83
CA ASN A 55 1.94 -10.28 19.19
C ASN A 55 3.37 -9.92 18.78
N GLY A 56 3.53 -8.79 18.08
CA GLY A 56 4.81 -8.37 17.50
C GLY A 56 4.95 -8.66 16.00
N ASN A 57 3.99 -9.39 15.41
CA ASN A 57 3.94 -9.57 13.98
C ASN A 57 3.69 -8.25 13.24
N LYS A 58 4.13 -8.23 11.99
CA LYS A 58 4.07 -7.05 11.13
C LYS A 58 3.03 -7.23 10.04
N TYR A 59 2.40 -6.14 9.62
CA TYR A 59 1.59 -6.12 8.40
C TYR A 59 2.43 -6.57 7.21
N PHE A 60 1.80 -7.33 6.30
CA PHE A 60 2.36 -7.55 4.97
C PHE A 60 2.70 -6.21 4.32
N ARG A 61 3.74 -6.23 3.49
CA ARG A 61 4.16 -5.02 2.79
C ARG A 61 3.03 -4.54 1.88
N HIS A 62 2.61 -3.30 2.08
CA HIS A 62 1.50 -2.69 1.35
C HIS A 62 1.81 -1.23 1.03
N ALA A 63 1.18 -0.69 -0.01
CA ALA A 63 1.21 0.74 -0.28
C ALA A 63 0.38 1.45 0.78
N THR A 64 1.04 2.28 1.59
CA THR A 64 0.36 3.13 2.57
C THR A 64 -0.15 4.40 1.91
N GLY A 65 -1.16 5.00 2.54
CA GLY A 65 -1.67 6.31 2.17
C GLY A 65 -2.59 6.26 0.97
N GLN A 66 -2.56 7.35 0.21
CA GLN A 66 -3.71 7.77 -0.56
C GLN A 66 -3.59 7.45 -2.05
N LEU A 67 -2.39 7.14 -2.54
CA LEU A 67 -2.10 6.81 -3.94
C LEU A 67 -1.36 5.47 -4.05
N TYR A 68 -1.89 4.57 -4.89
CA TYR A 68 -1.18 3.39 -5.36
C TYR A 68 -1.58 3.03 -6.80
N ALA A 69 -0.72 2.29 -7.48
CA ALA A 69 -1.02 1.71 -8.79
C ALA A 69 -0.63 0.23 -8.84
N ILE A 70 -1.40 -0.54 -9.60
CA ILE A 70 -1.16 -1.95 -9.89
C ILE A 70 -1.20 -2.16 -11.40
N SER A 71 -0.41 -3.10 -11.92
CA SER A 71 -0.49 -3.48 -13.34
C SER A 71 -1.77 -4.26 -13.64
N ARG A 72 -2.19 -4.23 -14.91
CA ARG A 72 -3.43 -4.90 -15.35
C ARG A 72 -3.41 -6.40 -15.04
N ASP A 73 -2.28 -7.06 -15.30
CA ASP A 73 -2.08 -8.49 -15.07
C ASP A 73 -2.03 -8.86 -13.58
N LEU A 74 -1.82 -7.90 -12.67
CA LEU A 74 -1.95 -8.11 -11.23
C LEU A 74 -3.40 -7.93 -10.75
N ALA A 75 -4.17 -7.07 -11.45
CA ALA A 75 -5.53 -6.72 -11.07
C ALA A 75 -6.59 -7.71 -11.59
N SER A 76 -6.25 -8.51 -12.60
CA SER A 76 -7.14 -9.46 -13.29
C SER A 76 -7.09 -10.86 -12.70
#